data_AF-A0A4R4G506-F1
#
_entry.id   AF-A0A4R4G506-F1
#
_cell.length_a   1.000
_cell.length_b   1.000
_cell.length_c   1.000
_cell.angle_alpha   90.00
_cell.angle_beta   90.00
_cell.angle_gamma   90.00
#
_symmetry.space_group_name_H-M   'P 1'
#
loop_
_entity.id
_entity.type
_entity.pdbx_description
1 polymer ?
#
loop_
_entity_poly.entity_id
_entity_poly.type
_entity_poly.pdbx_seq_one_letter_code
_entity_poly.pdbx_strand_id
1 'polypeptide(L)' 'MYRMTYNHKGITGCSARGIAKRNTKEELLKLAEELKDSICNIDIRPIENYSEKRLPLEVFANTKEMR' A
#
# COMPACT_ATOMS: atom_id res chain seq x y z
N MET A 1 -5.48 -5.61 9.90
CA MET A 1 -4.21 -4.84 9.73
C MET A 1 -4.55 -3.56 8.97
N TYR A 2 -3.87 -2.45 9.24
CA TYR A 2 -4.10 -1.15 8.59
C TYR A 2 -2.87 -0.71 7.81
N ARG A 3 -3.11 0.02 6.72
CA ARG A 3 -2.09 0.65 5.87
C ARG A 3 -2.30 2.16 5.91
N MET A 4 -1.23 2.88 6.20
CA MET A 4 -1.13 4.32 6.03
C MET A 4 -0.21 4.62 4.84
N THR A 5 -0.64 5.51 3.95
CA THR A 5 0.21 6.07 2.90
C THR A 5 0.30 7.56 3.07
N TYR A 6 1.50 8.13 2.88
CA TYR A 6 1.75 9.56 3.06
C TYR A 6 2.80 10.04 2.06
N ASN A 7 2.82 11.33 1.79
CA ASN A 7 3.88 11.98 1.02
C ASN A 7 4.81 12.74 1.97
N HIS A 8 6.09 12.84 1.65
CA HIS A 8 7.00 13.72 2.39
C HIS A 8 6.83 15.17 1.93
N LYS A 9 6.79 16.10 2.90
CA LYS A 9 6.83 17.54 2.61
C LYS A 9 8.21 17.91 2.07
N GLY A 10 8.24 18.76 1.05
CA GLY A 10 9.50 19.30 0.49
C GLY A 10 10.26 18.37 -0.45
N ILE A 11 9.76 17.16 -0.73
CA ILE A 11 10.38 16.27 -1.72
C ILE A 11 9.55 16.31 -3.01
N THR A 12 10.14 16.85 -4.08
CA THR A 12 9.53 16.91 -5.40
C THR A 12 9.90 15.64 -6.18
N GLY A 13 8.99 14.66 -6.22
CA GLY A 13 9.14 13.44 -7.02
C GLY A 13 8.10 12.38 -6.67
N CYS A 14 7.60 11.67 -7.68
CA CYS A 14 6.58 10.62 -7.53
C CYS A 14 7.00 9.46 -6.61
N SER A 15 8.30 9.32 -6.33
CA SER A 15 8.87 8.23 -5.52
C SER A 15 8.87 8.50 -4.01
N ALA A 16 8.49 9.70 -3.56
CA ALA A 16 8.53 10.10 -2.15
C ALA A 16 7.28 9.71 -1.35
N ARG A 17 6.60 8.63 -1.73
CA ARG A 17 5.38 8.15 -1.07
C ARG A 17 5.74 7.05 -0.06
N GLY A 18 5.66 7.37 1.22
CA GLY A 18 5.89 6.44 2.32
C GLY A 18 4.68 5.54 2.56
N ILE A 19 4.95 4.31 3.00
CA ILE A 19 3.92 3.33 3.38
C ILE A 19 4.26 2.81 4.78
N ALA A 20 3.32 2.95 5.71
CA ALA A 20 3.39 2.38 7.05
C ALA A 20 2.27 1.34 7.24
N LYS A 21 2.56 0.24 7.92
CA LYS A 21 1.57 -0.81 8.25
C LYS A 21 1.59 -1.10 9.74
N ARG A 22 0.40 -1.15 10.36
CA ARG A 22 0.23 -1.45 11.79
C ARG A 22 -1.01 -2.31 12.04
N ASN A 23 -1.12 -2.84 13.25
CA ASN A 23 -2.23 -3.71 13.63
C ASN A 23 -3.50 -2.92 13.93
N THR A 24 -3.38 -1.73 14.54
CA THR A 24 -4.49 -0.86 14.91
C THR A 24 -4.44 0.47 14.15
N LYS A 25 -5.58 1.14 14.06
CA LYS A 25 -5.71 2.48 13.46
C LYS A 25 -5.05 3.54 14.33
N GLU A 26 -5.15 3.41 15.65
CA GLU A 26 -4.63 4.38 16.63
C GLU A 26 -3.11 4.54 16.55
N GLU A 27 -2.38 3.44 16.35
CA GLU A 27 -0.93 3.46 16.14
C GLU A 27 -0.53 4.26 14.89
N LEU A 28 -1.33 4.17 13.82
CA LEU A 28 -1.09 4.95 12.60
C LEU A 28 -1.45 6.42 12.78
N LEU A 29 -2.48 6.73 13.58
CA LEU A 29 -2.85 8.11 13.90
C LEU A 29 -1.78 8.78 14.76
N LYS A 30 -1.23 8.10 15.77
CA LYS A 30 -0.09 8.61 16.55
C LYS A 30 1.12 8.85 15.67
N LEU A 31 1.48 7.89 14.82
CA LEU A 31 2.58 8.04 13.89
C LEU A 31 2.38 9.21 12.91
N ALA A 32 1.15 9.42 12.44
CA ALA A 32 0.79 10.55 11.60
C ALA A 32 0.92 11.89 12.33
N GLU A 33 0.60 11.93 13.62
CA GLU A 33 0.73 13.11 14.47
C GLU A 33 2.20 13.45 14.74
N GLU A 34 3.03 12.46 15.10
CA GLU A 34 4.48 12.64 15.31
C GLU A 34 5.18 13.14 14.04
N LEU A 35 4.71 12.71 12.87
CA LEU A 35 5.30 13.06 11.58
C LEU A 35 4.60 14.23 10.87
N LYS A 36 3.58 14.86 11.48
CA LYS A 36 2.72 15.89 10.86
C LYS A 36 3.51 17.05 10.24
N ASP A 37 4.67 17.37 10.79
CA ASP A 37 5.53 18.43 10.27
C ASP A 37 6.30 18.02 9.01
N SER A 38 6.58 16.72 8.85
CA SER A 38 7.39 16.14 7.77
C SER A 38 6.58 15.46 6.67
N ILE A 39 5.31 15.13 6.91
CA ILE A 39 4.46 14.41 5.96
C ILE A 39 3.16 15.16 5.62
N CYS A 40 2.59 14.84 4.47
CA CYS A 40 1.34 15.40 3.94
C CYS A 40 0.51 14.31 3.24
N ASN A 41 -0.76 14.62 2.98
CA ASN A 41 -1.67 13.79 2.18
C ASN A 41 -1.77 12.35 2.70
N ILE A 42 -2.09 12.22 3.98
CA ILE A 42 -2.13 10.96 4.72
C ILE A 42 -3.45 10.24 4.42
N ASP A 43 -3.35 8.97 4.01
CA ASP A 43 -4.49 8.09 3.72
C ASP A 43 -4.34 6.80 4.53
N ILE A 44 -5.29 6.53 5.43
CA ILE A 44 -5.29 5.34 6.29
C ILE A 44 -6.46 4.46 5.90
N ARG A 45 -6.16 3.24 5.44
CA ARG A 45 -7.17 2.25 5.06
C ARG A 45 -6.95 0.92 5.75
N PRO A 46 -8.03 0.19 6.11
CA PRO A 46 -7.89 -1.19 6.52
C PRO A 46 -7.33 -2.00 5.33
N ILE A 47 -6.38 -2.88 5.62
CA ILE A 47 -5.97 -3.92 4.67
C ILE A 47 -7.05 -4.97 4.74
N GLU A 48 -8.05 -4.84 3.86
CA GLU A 48 -8.90 -5.96 3.55
C GLU A 48 -8.00 -7.04 2.96
N ASN A 49 -7.98 -8.22 3.60
CA ASN A 49 -7.42 -9.41 2.98
C ASN A 49 -8.28 -9.71 1.76
N TYR A 50 -8.02 -9.01 0.66
CA TYR A 50 -8.33 -9.52 -0.66
C TYR A 50 -7.41 -10.73 -0.81
N SER A 51 -7.92 -11.87 -0.33
CA SER A 51 -7.46 -13.19 -0.69
C SER A 51 -7.19 -13.11 -2.18
N GLU A 52 -5.90 -13.12 -2.53
CA GLU A 52 -5.47 -13.18 -3.92
C GLU A 52 -6.26 -14.34 -4.51
N LYS A 53 -7.26 -14.03 -5.34
CA LYS A 53 -7.69 -14.94 -6.39
C LYS A 53 -6.45 -15.09 -7.26
N ARG A 54 -5.54 -15.97 -6.83
CA ARG A 54 -4.51 -16.53 -7.67
C ARG A 54 -5.28 -17.01 -8.89
N LEU A 55 -5.15 -16.28 -9.98
CA LEU A 55 -5.64 -16.77 -11.26
C LEU A 55 -4.96 -18.13 -11.41
N PRO A 56 -5.73 -19.22 -11.57
CA PRO A 56 -5.14 -20.55 -11.71
C PRO A 56 -4.18 -20.49 -12.91
N LEU A 57 -2.94 -20.92 -12.68
CA LEU A 57 -1.87 -20.98 -13.68
C LEU A 57 -2.24 -21.83 -14.91
N GLU A 58 -3.37 -22.55 -14.85
CA GLU A 58 -3.96 -23.36 -15.91
C GLU A 58 -4.38 -22.54 -17.15
N VAL A 59 -4.56 -21.22 -17.04
CA VAL A 59 -4.90 -20.37 -18.20
C VAL A 59 -3.73 -20.23 -19.20
N PHE A 60 -2.49 -20.53 -18.79
CA PHE A 60 -1.31 -20.37 -19.65
C PHE A 60 -0.87 -21.66 -20.37
N ALA A 61 -1.57 -22.78 -20.20
CA ALA A 61 -1.13 -24.06 -20.76
C ALA A 61 -1.45 -24.26 -22.26
N ASN A 62 -2.24 -23.38 -22.89
CA ASN A 62 -2.81 -23.66 -24.23
C ASN A 62 -2.33 -22.76 -25.38
N THR A 63 -1.13 -22.18 -25.29
CA THR A 63 -0.55 -21.38 -26.40
C THR A 63 0.69 -22.02 -27.04
N LYS A 64 0.95 -23.31 -26.80
CA LYS A 64 2.13 -24.00 -27.35
C LYS A 64 1.80 -25.05 -28.43
N GLU A 65 0.85 -24.76 -29.30
CA GLU A 65 0.63 -25.58 -30.51
C GLU A 65 0.08 -24.74 -31.67
N MET A 66 0.90 -23.82 -32.18
CA MET A 66 0.78 -23.34 -33.57
C MET A 66 2.18 -23.08 -34.10
N ARG A 67 2.85 -24.12 -34.57
CA ARG A 67 3.80 -24.05 -35.68
C ARG A 67 4.14 -25.43 -36.20
#